data_AF-A0A2N9MVH6-F1
#
_entry.id   AF-A0A2N9MVH6-F1
#
_cell.length_a   1.000
_cell.length_b   1.000
_cell.length_c   1.000
_cell.angle_alpha   90.00
_cell.angle_beta   90.00
_cell.angle_gamma   90.00
#
_symmetry.space_group_name_H-M   'P 1'
#
loop_
_entity.id
_entity.type
_entity.pdbx_description
1 polymer ?
#
loop_
_entity_poly.entity_id
_entity_poly.type
_entity_poly.pdbx_seq_one_letter_code
_entity_poly.pdbx_strand_id
1 'polypeptide(L)'
;MPFTTAYSTKCLPDTVPDLRAQCNHCKPRAVIFFASSKYDPAELSMQMRAAFPDACVAGCSTAGEIAGGKMITDSVTAIFLDEEIAGQTAAAVVENLSRGVRVSDALSKLGQQLHAPVSSLDTEKYVGLVLIDGMSGAEEAVIEKIGDLIDIIFVGGSAGDDLKFQSTHVMLGGAAYTNAALLLILELKRGFDVVKTQSF
;
A
#
# COMPACT_ATOMS: atom_id res chain seq x y z
N MET A 1 20.77 -4.67 2.63
CA MET A 1 20.21 -5.32 3.82
C MET A 1 18.80 -5.80 3.48
N PRO A 2 18.29 -6.86 4.12
CA PRO A 2 16.87 -7.18 4.01
C PRO A 2 16.06 -6.04 4.63
N PHE A 3 14.90 -5.72 4.04
CA PHE A 3 13.92 -4.83 4.67
C PHE A 3 13.36 -5.46 5.94
N THR A 4 12.84 -4.64 6.85
CA THR A 4 12.23 -5.14 8.08
C THR A 4 10.76 -5.48 7.83
N THR A 5 10.30 -6.60 8.37
CA THR A 5 8.87 -6.94 8.42
C THR A 5 8.44 -7.18 9.86
N ALA A 6 7.18 -6.92 10.16
CA ALA A 6 6.57 -7.25 11.44
C ALA A 6 5.17 -7.78 11.24
N TYR A 7 4.65 -8.45 12.27
CA TYR A 7 3.25 -8.80 12.35
C TYR A 7 2.74 -8.70 13.78
N SER A 8 1.45 -8.45 13.94
CA SER A 8 0.80 -8.45 15.25
C SER A 8 -0.55 -9.13 15.18
N THR A 9 -0.84 -9.97 16.17
CA THR A 9 -2.15 -10.60 16.39
C THR A 9 -2.94 -9.91 17.50
N LYS A 10 -2.37 -8.87 18.13
CA LYS A 10 -3.04 -8.10 19.19
C LYS A 10 -4.21 -7.30 18.64
N CYS A 11 -5.17 -6.99 19.50
CA CYS A 11 -6.28 -6.08 19.18
C CYS A 11 -5.84 -4.61 19.30
N LEU A 12 -6.62 -3.71 18.70
CA LEU A 12 -6.45 -2.28 18.92
C LEU A 12 -6.76 -1.93 20.39
N PRO A 13 -6.02 -0.98 21.00
CA PRO A 13 -4.98 -0.15 20.39
C PRO A 13 -3.55 -0.74 20.43
N ASP A 14 -3.36 -1.97 20.94
CA ASP A 14 -2.03 -2.55 21.17
C ASP A 14 -1.33 -3.08 19.91
N THR A 15 -2.06 -3.25 18.81
CA THR A 15 -1.53 -3.72 17.52
C THR A 15 -0.39 -2.84 17.00
N VAL A 16 -0.58 -1.52 16.95
CA VAL A 16 0.40 -0.60 16.34
C VAL A 16 1.65 -0.43 17.22
N PRO A 17 1.55 -0.28 18.55
CA PRO A 17 2.72 -0.32 19.43
C PRO A 17 3.54 -1.61 19.28
N ASP A 18 2.88 -2.75 19.10
CA ASP A 18 3.54 -4.05 18.90
C ASP A 18 4.30 -4.13 17.56
N LEU A 19 3.69 -3.65 16.47
CA LEU A 19 4.36 -3.51 15.17
C LEU A 19 5.56 -2.55 15.25
N ARG A 20 5.40 -1.42 15.95
CA ARG A 20 6.46 -0.42 16.11
C ARG A 20 7.64 -0.96 16.92
N ALA A 21 7.38 -1.76 17.96
CA ALA A 21 8.45 -2.39 18.74
C ALA A 21 9.31 -3.34 17.87
N GLN A 22 8.67 -4.06 16.94
CA GLN A 22 9.35 -4.96 15.99
C GLN A 22 10.09 -4.23 14.86
N CYS A 23 9.73 -2.97 14.57
CA CYS A 23 10.46 -2.10 13.65
C CYS A 23 11.89 -1.79 14.15
N ASN A 24 12.19 -2.04 15.44
CA ASN A 24 13.49 -1.81 16.06
C ASN A 24 14.00 -0.37 15.86
N HIS A 25 15.20 -0.19 15.31
CA HIS A 25 15.82 1.11 15.02
C HIS A 25 15.55 1.61 13.58
N CYS A 26 14.71 0.90 12.81
CA CYS A 26 14.37 1.31 11.45
C CYS A 26 13.62 2.65 11.48
N LYS A 27 14.04 3.56 10.60
CA LYS A 27 13.34 4.82 10.31
C LYS A 27 12.73 4.69 8.91
N PRO A 28 11.51 4.16 8.79
CA PRO A 28 10.93 3.89 7.49
C PRO A 28 10.62 5.19 6.74
N ARG A 29 10.90 5.22 5.45
CA ARG A 29 10.32 6.18 4.50
C ARG A 29 8.97 5.71 3.97
N ALA A 30 8.76 4.40 3.89
CA ALA A 30 7.46 3.83 3.58
C ALA A 30 7.11 2.70 4.54
N VAL A 31 5.84 2.67 4.94
CA VAL A 31 5.22 1.56 5.68
C VAL A 31 4.06 1.04 4.86
N ILE A 32 4.15 -0.21 4.43
CA ILE A 32 3.09 -0.91 3.70
C ILE A 32 2.52 -1.97 4.62
N PHE A 33 1.21 -1.95 4.88
CA PHE A 33 0.59 -2.90 5.80
C PHE A 33 -0.65 -3.58 5.23
N PHE A 34 -0.88 -4.81 5.66
CA PHE A 34 -2.04 -5.62 5.29
C PHE A 34 -2.71 -6.11 6.56
N ALA A 35 -4.00 -5.80 6.71
CA ALA A 35 -4.74 -6.05 7.94
C ALA A 35 -5.95 -6.95 7.72
N SER A 36 -6.13 -7.96 8.56
CA SER A 36 -7.37 -8.74 8.59
C SER A 36 -8.59 -7.81 8.71
N SER A 37 -9.72 -8.22 8.13
CA SER A 37 -10.97 -7.46 8.18
C SER A 37 -11.59 -7.34 9.58
N LYS A 38 -11.02 -8.00 10.60
CA LYS A 38 -11.45 -7.84 11.99
C LYS A 38 -11.10 -6.48 12.60
N TYR A 39 -10.12 -5.77 12.03
CA TYR A 39 -9.66 -4.47 12.52
C TYR A 39 -10.54 -3.35 11.96
N ASP A 40 -10.88 -2.36 12.79
CA ASP A 40 -11.48 -1.13 12.27
C ASP A 40 -10.45 -0.41 11.38
N PRO A 41 -10.73 -0.22 10.07
CA PRO A 41 -9.73 0.28 9.14
C PRO A 41 -9.42 1.77 9.36
N ALA A 42 -10.38 2.56 9.83
CA ALA A 42 -10.17 3.98 10.09
C ALA A 42 -9.30 4.18 11.34
N GLU A 43 -9.61 3.47 12.43
CA GLU A 43 -8.82 3.51 13.66
C GLU A 43 -7.41 2.98 13.42
N LEU A 44 -7.27 1.84 12.73
CA LEU A 44 -5.95 1.27 12.42
C LEU A 44 -5.11 2.23 11.56
N SER A 45 -5.68 2.79 10.49
CA SER A 45 -4.98 3.75 9.63
C SER A 45 -4.51 4.97 10.42
N MET A 46 -5.36 5.52 11.29
CA MET A 46 -5.02 6.65 12.16
C MET A 46 -3.86 6.33 13.10
N GLN A 47 -3.91 5.17 13.79
CA GLN A 47 -2.84 4.76 14.70
C GLN A 47 -1.53 4.50 13.95
N MET A 48 -1.57 3.84 12.80
CA MET A 48 -0.39 3.61 11.95
C MET A 48 0.24 4.93 11.50
N ARG A 49 -0.57 5.91 11.06
CA ARG A 49 -0.08 7.24 10.69
C ARG A 49 0.57 7.96 11.87
N ALA A 50 -0.03 7.88 13.06
CA ALA A 50 0.53 8.49 14.27
C ALA A 50 1.85 7.83 14.72
N ALA A 51 1.98 6.52 14.51
CA ALA A 51 3.19 5.79 14.87
C ALA A 51 4.37 6.06 13.91
N PHE A 52 4.11 6.37 12.64
CA PHE A 52 5.12 6.61 11.62
C PHE A 52 4.90 7.95 10.90
N PRO A 53 5.05 9.09 11.62
CA PRO A 53 4.69 10.43 11.12
C PRO A 53 5.57 10.93 9.97
N ASP A 54 6.79 10.39 9.83
CA ASP A 54 7.74 10.79 8.78
C ASP A 54 7.72 9.85 7.56
N ALA A 55 6.94 8.77 7.63
CA ALA A 55 6.81 7.79 6.56
C ALA A 55 5.56 8.02 5.71
N CYS A 56 5.62 7.59 4.45
CA CYS A 56 4.44 7.32 3.66
C CYS A 56 3.79 6.01 4.16
N VAL A 57 2.62 6.12 4.79
CA VAL A 57 1.92 4.99 5.41
C VAL A 57 0.71 4.61 4.58
N ALA A 58 0.74 3.42 3.98
CA ALA A 58 -0.26 2.90 3.06
C ALA A 58 -0.59 1.43 3.40
N GLY A 59 -1.82 1.00 3.15
CA GLY A 59 -2.20 -0.39 3.37
C GLY A 59 -3.58 -0.74 2.84
N CYS A 60 -3.99 -1.98 3.04
CA CYS A 60 -5.34 -2.42 2.72
C CYS A 60 -5.81 -3.54 3.67
N SER A 61 -7.11 -3.83 3.63
CA SER A 61 -7.65 -5.02 4.27
C SER A 61 -7.29 -6.28 3.47
N THR A 62 -7.18 -7.44 4.14
CA THR A 62 -6.89 -8.73 3.51
C THR A 62 -7.69 -9.87 4.16
N ALA A 63 -7.75 -11.01 3.46
CA ALA A 63 -8.43 -12.24 3.87
C ALA A 63 -7.47 -13.33 4.41
N GLY A 64 -6.24 -12.92 4.72
CA GLY A 64 -5.13 -13.79 5.08
C GLY A 64 -3.82 -13.01 4.98
N GLU A 65 -2.92 -13.25 5.92
CA GLU A 65 -1.65 -12.55 6.00
C GLU A 65 -0.47 -13.52 5.92
N ILE A 66 0.65 -13.06 5.37
CA ILE A 66 1.88 -13.86 5.27
C ILE A 66 2.94 -13.22 6.16
N ALA A 67 3.41 -13.96 7.16
CA ALA A 67 4.48 -13.52 8.05
C ALA A 67 5.44 -14.68 8.34
N GLY A 68 6.75 -14.41 8.27
CA GLY A 68 7.77 -15.41 8.58
C GLY A 68 7.68 -16.70 7.72
N GLY A 69 7.22 -16.57 6.47
CA GLY A 69 7.03 -17.70 5.56
C GLY A 69 5.81 -18.58 5.86
N LYS A 70 4.89 -18.12 6.72
CA LYS A 70 3.65 -18.83 7.07
C LYS A 70 2.43 -18.01 6.70
N MET A 71 1.35 -18.69 6.34
CA MET A 71 0.03 -18.10 6.27
C MET A 71 -0.55 -18.01 7.69
N ILE A 72 -1.01 -16.83 8.08
CA ILE A 72 -1.68 -16.54 9.34
C ILE A 72 -2.98 -15.78 9.05
N THR A 73 -3.84 -15.68 10.05
CA THR A 73 -5.11 -14.95 10.00
C THR A 73 -5.25 -14.09 11.24
N ASP A 74 -6.26 -13.21 11.25
CA ASP A 74 -6.58 -12.36 12.39
C ASP A 74 -5.37 -11.52 12.82
N SER A 75 -4.61 -11.00 11.86
CA SER A 75 -3.39 -10.27 12.14
C SER A 75 -3.24 -9.02 11.26
N VAL A 76 -2.25 -8.19 11.61
CA VAL A 76 -1.73 -7.14 10.74
C VAL A 76 -0.29 -7.48 10.43
N THR A 77 0.09 -7.43 9.16
CA THR A 77 1.49 -7.51 8.72
C THR A 77 1.95 -6.16 8.18
N ALA A 78 3.22 -5.84 8.37
CA ALA A 78 3.80 -4.58 7.92
C ALA A 78 5.20 -4.80 7.33
N ILE A 79 5.48 -4.08 6.25
CA ILE A 79 6.79 -3.95 5.62
C ILE A 79 7.29 -2.53 5.90
N PHE A 80 8.54 -2.42 6.36
CA PHE A 80 9.21 -1.15 6.64
C PHE A 80 10.38 -0.97 5.68
N LEU A 81 10.27 0.03 4.81
CA LEU A 81 11.31 0.40 3.86
C LEU A 81 12.01 1.64 4.38
N ASP A 82 13.22 1.48 4.90
CA ASP A 82 14.04 2.58 5.41
C ASP A 82 14.64 3.44 4.28
N GLU A 83 15.40 4.46 4.68
CA GLU A 83 16.08 5.35 3.76
C GLU A 83 17.22 4.72 2.97
N GLU A 84 17.73 3.53 3.33
CA GLU A 84 18.72 2.83 2.51
C GLU A 84 18.07 2.09 1.34
N ILE A 85 16.78 1.75 1.49
CA ILE A 85 16.00 1.01 0.50
C ILE A 85 15.17 1.96 -0.36
N ALA A 86 14.38 2.83 0.29
CA ALA A 86 13.48 3.77 -0.37
C ALA A 86 14.06 5.19 -0.37
N GLY A 87 13.97 5.85 -1.54
CA GLY A 87 14.29 7.25 -1.76
C GLY A 87 13.04 8.12 -1.60
N GLN A 88 12.63 8.79 -2.68
CA GLN A 88 11.36 9.49 -2.74
C GLN A 88 10.17 8.52 -2.69
N THR A 89 9.09 8.95 -2.04
CA THR A 89 7.85 8.18 -1.91
C THR A 89 6.67 9.11 -2.11
N ALA A 90 5.66 8.68 -2.86
CA ALA A 90 4.43 9.45 -3.02
C ALA A 90 3.22 8.53 -3.07
N ALA A 91 2.10 8.97 -2.51
CA ALA A 91 0.87 8.18 -2.52
C ALA A 91 -0.38 9.04 -2.76
N ALA A 92 -1.34 8.46 -3.45
CA ALA A 92 -2.62 9.07 -3.76
C ALA A 92 -3.73 8.03 -3.82
N VAL A 93 -4.96 8.47 -3.55
CA VAL A 93 -6.17 7.63 -3.69
C VAL A 93 -6.96 8.09 -4.92
N VAL A 94 -7.38 7.12 -5.73
CA VAL A 94 -8.41 7.26 -6.76
C VAL A 94 -9.73 6.86 -6.12
N GLU A 95 -10.59 7.83 -5.85
CA GLU A 95 -11.90 7.60 -5.21
C GLU A 95 -13.02 7.48 -6.24
N ASN A 96 -14.16 6.94 -5.80
CA ASN A 96 -15.39 6.82 -6.59
C ASN A 96 -15.24 5.94 -7.84
N LEU A 97 -14.55 4.80 -7.73
CA LEU A 97 -14.26 3.91 -8.87
C LEU A 97 -15.52 3.50 -9.65
N SER A 98 -16.64 3.29 -8.97
CA SER A 98 -17.94 2.97 -9.59
C SER A 98 -18.52 4.07 -10.48
N ARG A 99 -18.00 5.30 -10.42
CA ARG A 99 -18.46 6.45 -11.23
C ARG A 99 -17.47 6.83 -12.34
N GLY A 100 -16.44 6.00 -12.56
CA GLY A 100 -15.40 6.23 -13.55
C GLY A 100 -14.03 6.39 -12.90
N VAL A 101 -13.05 5.67 -13.46
CA VAL A 101 -11.68 5.61 -12.95
C VAL A 101 -10.90 6.86 -13.38
N ARG A 102 -10.54 7.71 -12.40
CA ARG A 102 -9.77 8.95 -12.61
C ARG A 102 -8.32 8.85 -12.15
N VAL A 103 -7.58 7.93 -12.76
CA VAL A 103 -6.15 7.71 -12.46
C VAL A 103 -5.30 8.95 -12.75
N SER A 104 -5.62 9.73 -13.79
CA SER A 104 -4.91 10.97 -14.15
C SER A 104 -4.79 11.98 -13.01
N ASP A 105 -5.83 12.11 -12.19
CA ASP A 105 -5.88 13.04 -11.07
C ASP A 105 -4.95 12.58 -9.94
N ALA A 106 -4.93 11.27 -9.68
CA ALA A 106 -4.00 10.67 -8.73
C ALA A 106 -2.55 10.77 -9.21
N LEU A 107 -2.27 10.51 -10.49
CA LEU A 107 -0.94 10.68 -11.08
C LEU A 107 -0.45 12.13 -11.01
N SER A 108 -1.35 13.09 -11.21
CA SER A 108 -1.01 14.52 -11.06
C SER A 108 -0.63 14.85 -9.61
N LYS A 109 -1.38 14.34 -8.62
CA LYS A 109 -1.04 14.49 -7.19
C LYS A 109 0.30 13.83 -6.84
N LEU A 110 0.55 12.63 -7.37
CA LEU A 110 1.81 11.91 -7.19
C LEU A 110 2.98 12.71 -7.76
N GLY A 111 2.82 13.26 -8.97
CA GLY A 111 3.87 14.07 -9.58
C GLY A 111 4.17 15.37 -8.82
N GLN A 112 3.17 15.98 -8.19
CA GLN A 112 3.38 17.12 -7.30
C GLN A 112 4.20 16.74 -6.05
N GLN A 113 3.91 15.58 -5.44
CA GLN A 113 4.65 15.08 -4.28
C GLN A 113 6.10 14.69 -4.62
N LEU A 114 6.34 14.20 -5.84
CA LEU A 114 7.67 13.81 -6.34
C LEU A 114 8.42 14.95 -7.03
N HIS A 115 7.81 16.14 -7.14
CA HIS A 115 8.35 17.28 -7.86
C HIS A 115 8.73 17.00 -9.33
N ALA A 116 8.08 16.02 -9.96
CA ALA A 116 8.26 15.63 -11.36
C ALA A 116 7.03 14.88 -11.88
N PRO A 117 6.65 15.01 -13.17
CA PRO A 117 5.60 14.17 -13.76
C PRO A 117 5.93 12.68 -13.61
N VAL A 118 4.94 11.86 -13.23
CA VAL A 118 5.16 10.41 -13.03
C VAL A 118 5.65 9.73 -14.31
N SER A 119 5.18 10.18 -15.48
CA SER A 119 5.63 9.71 -16.80
C SER A 119 7.10 10.01 -17.13
N SER A 120 7.78 10.86 -16.35
CA SER A 120 9.18 11.24 -16.55
C SER A 120 10.15 10.57 -15.58
N LEU A 121 9.65 9.72 -14.67
CA LEU A 121 10.46 9.05 -13.68
C LEU A 121 11.29 7.93 -14.32
N ASP A 122 12.45 7.66 -13.73
CA ASP A 122 13.38 6.60 -14.15
C ASP A 122 12.76 5.22 -13.87
N THR A 123 12.31 4.51 -14.91
CA THR A 123 11.59 3.24 -14.78
C THR A 123 12.45 2.10 -14.19
N GLU A 124 13.77 2.25 -14.17
CA GLU A 124 14.68 1.29 -13.51
C GLU A 124 14.79 1.52 -11.99
N LYS A 125 14.37 2.69 -11.52
CA LYS A 125 14.45 3.06 -10.09
C LYS A 125 13.09 3.19 -9.43
N TYR A 126 12.06 3.58 -10.18
CA TYR A 126 10.73 3.80 -9.64
C TYR A 126 9.83 2.60 -9.90
N VAL A 127 9.18 2.13 -8.84
CA VAL A 127 8.15 1.09 -8.92
C VAL A 127 6.84 1.61 -8.32
N GLY A 128 5.73 1.22 -8.92
CA GLY A 128 4.39 1.46 -8.42
C GLY A 128 3.87 0.29 -7.59
N LEU A 129 3.17 0.60 -6.51
CA LEU A 129 2.30 -0.32 -5.80
C LEU A 129 0.85 0.14 -5.99
N VAL A 130 -0.04 -0.78 -6.33
CA VAL A 130 -1.48 -0.54 -6.44
C VAL A 130 -2.25 -1.47 -5.53
N LEU A 131 -3.07 -0.91 -4.65
CA LEU A 131 -4.01 -1.63 -3.80
C LEU A 131 -5.41 -1.17 -4.13
N ILE A 132 -6.33 -2.09 -4.41
CA ILE A 132 -7.67 -1.74 -4.92
C ILE A 132 -8.73 -2.30 -3.98
N ASP A 133 -9.81 -1.57 -3.72
CA ASP A 133 -10.99 -2.16 -3.08
C ASP A 133 -11.50 -3.32 -3.94
N GLY A 134 -11.34 -4.56 -3.47
CA GLY A 134 -11.71 -5.77 -4.18
C GLY A 134 -13.22 -5.91 -4.42
N MET A 135 -14.06 -5.20 -3.67
CA MET A 135 -15.51 -5.17 -3.88
C MET A 135 -15.94 -4.16 -4.95
N SER A 136 -15.03 -3.34 -5.47
CA SER A 136 -15.34 -2.34 -6.50
C SER A 136 -15.48 -2.94 -7.90
N GLY A 137 -14.89 -4.11 -8.16
CA GLY A 137 -14.81 -4.71 -9.50
C GLY A 137 -14.05 -3.86 -10.53
N ALA A 138 -13.27 -2.87 -10.08
CA ALA A 138 -12.62 -1.88 -10.95
C ALA A 138 -11.14 -2.16 -11.19
N GLU A 139 -10.62 -3.31 -10.76
CA GLU A 139 -9.20 -3.67 -10.87
C GLU A 139 -8.67 -3.54 -12.30
N GLU A 140 -9.31 -4.21 -13.25
CA GLU A 140 -8.90 -4.19 -14.66
C GLU A 140 -8.91 -2.76 -15.23
N ALA A 141 -9.96 -1.99 -14.96
CA ALA A 141 -10.09 -0.62 -15.44
C ALA A 141 -9.02 0.32 -14.83
N VAL A 142 -8.62 0.11 -13.57
CA VAL A 142 -7.54 0.87 -12.94
C VAL A 142 -6.18 0.53 -13.56
N ILE A 143 -5.88 -0.75 -13.74
CA ILE A 143 -4.61 -1.19 -14.33
C ILE A 143 -4.49 -0.75 -15.79
N GLU A 144 -5.55 -0.90 -16.58
CA GLU A 144 -5.61 -0.42 -17.97
C GLU A 144 -5.29 1.07 -18.05
N LYS A 145 -5.94 1.89 -17.21
CA LYS A 145 -5.71 3.35 -17.19
C LYS A 145 -4.32 3.73 -16.73
N ILE A 146 -3.69 2.97 -15.85
CA ILE A 146 -2.28 3.18 -15.48
C ILE A 146 -1.38 2.92 -16.69
N GLY A 147 -1.56 1.78 -17.37
CA GLY A 147 -0.78 1.41 -18.55
C GLY A 147 -0.96 2.35 -19.75
N ASP A 148 -2.12 2.98 -19.88
CA ASP A 148 -2.37 4.01 -20.90
C ASP A 148 -1.57 5.31 -20.66
N LEU A 149 -1.18 5.59 -19.40
CA LEU A 149 -0.70 6.90 -18.99
C LEU A 149 0.80 6.94 -18.65
N ILE A 150 1.37 5.84 -18.16
CA ILE A 150 2.75 5.77 -17.68
C ILE A 150 3.38 4.39 -17.90
N ASP A 151 4.71 4.36 -18.04
CA ASP A 151 5.49 3.14 -18.27
C ASP A 151 6.07 2.52 -16.98
N ILE A 152 5.81 3.11 -15.81
CA ILE A 152 6.27 2.56 -14.52
C ILE A 152 5.59 1.22 -14.28
N ILE A 153 6.36 0.22 -13.87
CA ILE A 153 5.83 -1.08 -13.46
C ILE A 153 5.04 -0.93 -12.17
N PHE A 154 3.78 -1.36 -12.19
CA PHE A 154 2.95 -1.49 -10.99
C PHE A 154 2.83 -2.95 -10.56
N VAL A 155 2.97 -3.18 -9.26
CA VAL A 155 2.68 -4.45 -8.59
C VAL A 155 1.60 -4.25 -7.53
N GLY A 156 0.88 -5.31 -7.16
CA GLY A 156 -0.09 -5.23 -6.08
C GLY A 156 -1.28 -6.15 -6.30
N GLY A 157 -2.45 -5.71 -5.85
CA GLY A 157 -3.68 -6.50 -5.97
C GLY A 157 -4.86 -5.92 -5.21
N SER A 158 -5.93 -6.70 -5.18
CA SER A 158 -7.19 -6.33 -4.53
C SER A 158 -7.18 -6.63 -3.03
N ALA A 159 -7.77 -5.72 -2.26
CA ALA A 159 -8.04 -5.86 -0.85
C ALA A 159 -9.09 -6.96 -0.61
N GLY A 160 -8.99 -7.64 0.53
CA GLY A 160 -9.85 -8.76 0.91
C GLY A 160 -10.58 -8.52 2.23
N ASP A 161 -11.61 -9.32 2.50
CA ASP A 161 -12.45 -9.21 3.69
C ASP A 161 -12.78 -10.56 4.36
N ASP A 162 -11.81 -11.47 4.41
CA ASP A 162 -11.98 -12.82 4.99
C ASP A 162 -13.14 -13.61 4.35
N LEU A 163 -13.32 -13.45 3.03
CA LEU A 163 -14.39 -14.09 2.23
C LEU A 163 -15.81 -13.72 2.70
N LYS A 164 -15.98 -12.58 3.36
CA LYS A 164 -17.30 -12.08 3.78
C LYS A 164 -18.06 -11.48 2.60
N PHE A 165 -17.36 -10.97 1.58
CA PHE A 165 -17.94 -10.30 0.40
C PHE A 165 -18.88 -9.14 0.78
N GLN A 166 -18.49 -8.37 1.80
CA GLN A 166 -19.24 -7.24 2.35
C GLN A 166 -18.56 -5.91 2.04
N SER A 167 -17.28 -5.76 2.38
CA SER A 167 -16.56 -4.49 2.22
C SER A 167 -15.06 -4.67 2.39
N THR A 168 -14.28 -4.12 1.46
CA THR A 168 -12.81 -4.08 1.57
C THR A 168 -12.33 -2.64 1.57
N HIS A 169 -11.15 -2.40 2.13
CA HIS A 169 -10.67 -1.05 2.40
C HIS A 169 -9.24 -0.88 1.92
N VAL A 170 -8.96 0.28 1.33
CA VAL A 170 -7.60 0.80 1.18
C VAL A 170 -7.40 1.91 2.20
N MET A 171 -6.17 2.05 2.72
CA MET A 171 -5.84 2.96 3.81
C MET A 171 -4.63 3.80 3.45
N LEU A 172 -4.78 5.11 3.55
CA LEU A 172 -3.69 6.04 3.27
C LEU A 172 -3.68 7.16 4.30
N GLY A 173 -2.51 7.39 4.91
CA GLY A 173 -2.23 8.63 5.63
C GLY A 173 -3.15 8.92 6.82
N GLY A 174 -3.74 7.90 7.46
CA GLY A 174 -4.66 8.07 8.59
C GLY A 174 -6.14 7.97 8.25
N ALA A 175 -6.49 7.76 6.97
CA ALA A 175 -7.85 7.54 6.51
C ALA A 175 -8.03 6.15 5.89
N ALA A 176 -9.28 5.70 5.83
CA ALA A 176 -9.70 4.47 5.16
C ALA A 176 -10.74 4.80 4.08
N TYR A 177 -10.69 4.08 2.97
CA TYR A 177 -11.48 4.35 1.78
C TYR A 177 -12.08 3.05 1.25
N THR A 178 -13.33 3.14 0.81
CA THR A 178 -14.01 2.13 -0.01
C THR A 178 -14.31 2.74 -1.38
N ASN A 179 -14.66 1.89 -2.35
CA ASN A 179 -14.85 2.26 -3.74
C ASN A 179 -13.66 3.08 -4.27
N ALA A 180 -12.44 2.62 -3.94
CA ALA A 180 -11.22 3.38 -4.09
C ALA A 180 -10.01 2.49 -4.42
N ALA A 181 -9.01 3.07 -5.08
CA ALA A 181 -7.71 2.46 -5.31
C ALA A 181 -6.61 3.37 -4.75
N LEU A 182 -5.62 2.78 -4.09
CA LEU A 182 -4.43 3.45 -3.59
C LEU A 182 -3.28 3.20 -4.57
N LEU A 183 -2.64 4.28 -5.00
CA LEU A 183 -1.41 4.26 -5.78
C LEU A 183 -0.26 4.77 -4.90
N LEU A 184 0.82 4.00 -4.82
CA LEU A 184 2.05 4.35 -4.12
C LEU A 184 3.21 4.24 -5.10
N ILE A 185 4.03 5.27 -5.22
CA ILE A 185 5.27 5.28 -5.99
C ILE A 185 6.44 5.25 -5.03
N LEU A 186 7.40 4.36 -5.29
CA LEU A 186 8.62 4.19 -4.51
C LEU A 186 9.84 4.31 -5.41
N GLU A 187 10.75 5.23 -5.07
CA GLU A 187 12.12 5.19 -5.60
C GLU A 187 12.92 4.13 -4.83
N LEU A 188 13.45 3.13 -5.52
CA LEU A 188 14.30 2.09 -4.94
C LEU A 188 15.77 2.44 -5.19
N LYS A 189 16.50 2.76 -4.12
CA LYS A 189 17.89 3.23 -4.20
C LYS A 189 18.88 2.23 -4.80
N ARG A 190 18.51 0.95 -4.81
CA ARG A 190 19.33 -0.15 -5.32
C ARG A 190 18.74 -0.79 -6.58
N GLY A 191 17.72 -0.16 -7.19
CA GLY A 191 16.93 -0.73 -8.28
C GLY A 191 16.06 -1.90 -7.84
N PHE A 192 15.45 -2.58 -8.81
CA PHE A 192 14.65 -3.79 -8.62
C PHE A 192 14.69 -4.67 -9.87
N ASP A 193 14.33 -5.94 -9.71
CA ASP A 193 14.16 -6.89 -10.80
C ASP A 193 12.79 -7.56 -10.70
N VAL A 194 12.21 -7.87 -11.86
CA VAL A 194 10.95 -8.64 -11.95
C VAL A 194 11.28 -10.12 -12.03
N VAL A 195 11.02 -10.84 -10.94
CA VAL A 195 11.25 -12.30 -10.87
C VAL A 195 10.11 -13.09 -11.51
N LYS A 196 8.87 -12.57 -11.44
CA LYS A 196 7.68 -13.23 -11.97
C LYS A 196 6.58 -12.20 -12.25
N THR A 197 5.86 -12.41 -13.35
CA THR A 197 4.57 -11.77 -13.63
C THR A 197 3.48 -12.82 -13.62
N GLN A 198 2.32 -12.49 -13.03
CA GLN A 198 1.13 -13.36 -13.04
C GLN A 198 -0.11 -12.48 -12.93
N SER A 199 -1.14 -12.83 -13.70
CA SER A 199 -2.49 -12.29 -13.57
C SER A 199 -3.38 -13.40 -13.03
N PHE A 200 -4.31 -13.07 -12.13
CA PHE A 200 -5.28 -14.01 -11.55
C PHE A 200 -6.66 -13.85 -12.18
#